data_AF-A0A8H4XSK3-F1
#
_entry.id   AF-A0A8H4XSK3-F1
#
_cell.length_a   1.000
_cell.length_b   1.000
_cell.length_c   1.000
_cell.angle_alpha   90.00
_cell.angle_beta   90.00
_cell.angle_gamma   90.00
#
_symmetry.space_group_name_H-M   'P 1'
#
loop_
_entity.id
_entity.type
_entity.pdbx_description
1 polymer ?
#
loop_
_entity_poly.entity_id
_entity_poly.type
_entity_poly.pdbx_seq_one_letter_code
_entity_poly.pdbx_strand_id
1 'polypeptide(L)'
;MKVLATLAIVSAASASNLGYWKLYCGDSCSTDALINQGDFYTNVSTTCTSIGNTYAYCYLEVPEGFTSIYHASISAEATCGSPTILNGGDCTGAGSWISYEMIYSA
;
A
#
# COMPACT_ATOMS: atom_id res chain seq x y z
N MET A 1 -23.20 -15.97 -43.18
CA MET A 1 -23.10 -14.52 -42.91
C MET A 1 -21.94 -14.32 -41.95
N LYS A 2 -20.92 -13.57 -42.37
CA LYS A 2 -19.72 -13.25 -41.58
C LYS A 2 -20.08 -12.12 -40.61
N VAL A 3 -19.99 -12.37 -39.30
CA VAL A 3 -20.12 -11.30 -38.29
C VAL A 3 -18.72 -11.03 -37.75
N LEU A 4 -18.25 -9.82 -38.01
CA LEU A 4 -16.93 -9.32 -37.63
C LEU A 4 -16.85 -9.20 -36.10
N ALA A 5 -15.83 -9.83 -35.51
CA ALA A 5 -15.47 -9.62 -34.12
C ALA A 5 -14.75 -8.28 -34.00
N THR A 6 -15.43 -7.28 -33.43
CA THR A 6 -14.85 -5.98 -33.10
C THR A 6 -13.93 -6.16 -31.89
N LEU A 7 -12.62 -6.25 -32.11
CA LEU A 7 -11.64 -6.15 -31.03
C LEU A 7 -11.65 -4.71 -30.50
N ALA A 8 -12.23 -4.51 -29.32
CA ALA A 8 -12.03 -3.29 -28.55
C ALA A 8 -10.58 -3.29 -28.04
N ILE A 9 -9.71 -2.54 -28.72
CA ILE A 9 -8.38 -2.21 -28.22
C ILE A 9 -8.61 -1.21 -27.09
N VAL A 10 -8.72 -1.70 -25.85
CA VAL A 10 -8.65 -0.83 -24.69
C VAL A 10 -7.20 -0.37 -24.60
N SER A 11 -6.96 0.84 -25.09
CA SER A 11 -5.71 1.55 -24.88
C SER A 11 -5.47 1.60 -23.36
N ALA A 12 -4.54 0.77 -22.87
CA ALA A 12 -4.02 0.92 -21.54
C ALA A 12 -3.39 2.31 -21.48
N ALA A 13 -4.09 3.26 -20.87
CA ALA A 13 -3.50 4.52 -20.48
C ALA A 13 -2.33 4.14 -19.58
N SER A 14 -1.11 4.28 -20.11
CA SER A 14 0.09 4.25 -19.32
C SER A 14 0.01 5.44 -18.38
N ALA A 15 -0.61 5.24 -17.22
CA ALA A 15 -0.48 6.15 -16.10
C ALA A 15 1.02 6.28 -15.89
N SER A 16 1.54 7.46 -16.19
CA SER A 16 2.86 7.87 -15.77
C SER A 16 2.97 7.48 -14.30
N ASN A 17 3.92 6.60 -13.95
CA ASN A 17 4.25 6.22 -12.57
C ASN A 17 4.84 7.44 -11.84
N LEU A 18 4.05 8.51 -11.72
CA LEU A 18 4.12 9.44 -10.61
C LEU A 18 3.95 8.55 -9.39
N GLY A 19 4.95 8.55 -8.53
CA GLY A 19 5.16 7.41 -7.66
C GLY A 19 3.95 7.17 -6.75
N TYR A 20 3.70 5.89 -6.46
CA TYR A 20 2.51 5.42 -5.78
C TYR A 20 2.91 4.56 -4.59
N TRP A 21 2.00 4.44 -3.62
CA TRP A 21 2.09 3.41 -2.60
C TRP A 21 0.79 2.60 -2.56
N LYS A 22 0.93 1.34 -2.15
CA LYS A 22 -0.19 0.48 -1.78
C LYS A 22 0.16 -0.28 -0.52
N LEU A 23 -0.72 -0.23 0.46
CA LEU A 23 -0.59 -1.01 1.68
C LEU A 23 -1.55 -2.19 1.61
N TYR A 24 -1.00 -3.39 1.72
CA TYR A 24 -1.78 -4.61 1.83
C TYR A 24 -1.60 -5.19 3.23
N CYS A 25 -2.64 -5.79 3.79
CA CYS A 25 -2.56 -6.52 5.06
C CYS A 25 -3.42 -7.78 5.03
N GLY A 26 -2.98 -8.82 5.74
CA GLY A 26 -3.62 -10.12 5.72
C GLY A 26 -3.06 -11.09 6.75
N ASP A 27 -3.34 -12.37 6.52
CA ASP A 27 -2.88 -13.49 7.34
C ASP A 27 -1.49 -14.01 6.93
N SER A 28 -0.95 -13.53 5.80
CA SER A 28 0.42 -13.80 5.34
C SER A 28 0.95 -12.60 4.53
N CYS A 29 2.13 -12.73 3.93
CA CYS A 29 2.71 -11.76 2.98
C CYS A 29 2.41 -12.11 1.51
N SER A 30 1.53 -13.07 1.26
CA SER A 30 1.22 -13.59 -0.08
C SER A 30 -0.29 -13.68 -0.36
N THR A 31 -1.12 -13.36 0.63
CA THR A 31 -2.58 -13.41 0.58
C THR A 31 -3.11 -12.22 1.34
N ASP A 32 -2.86 -11.05 0.77
CA ASP A 32 -2.99 -9.77 1.47
C ASP A 32 -4.17 -9.02 0.85
N ALA A 33 -5.03 -8.43 1.67
CA ALA A 33 -6.08 -7.55 1.21
C ALA A 33 -5.50 -6.14 1.02
N LEU A 34 -5.81 -5.50 -0.11
CA LEU A 34 -5.48 -4.09 -0.30
C LEU A 34 -6.25 -3.24 0.71
N ILE A 35 -5.52 -2.64 1.65
CA ILE A 35 -6.11 -1.77 2.68
C ILE A 35 -6.33 -0.38 2.13
N ASN A 36 -5.29 0.19 1.52
CA ASN A 36 -5.37 1.49 0.90
C ASN A 36 -4.25 1.70 -0.12
N GLN A 37 -4.41 2.73 -0.96
CA GLN A 37 -3.41 3.14 -1.93
C GLN A 37 -3.48 4.65 -2.14
N GLY A 38 -2.37 5.22 -2.61
CA GLY A 38 -2.30 6.64 -2.88
C GLY A 38 -1.17 7.02 -3.82
N ASP A 39 -1.24 8.25 -4.29
CA ASP A 39 -0.14 8.91 -4.99
C ASP A 39 0.74 9.66 -3.98
N PHE A 40 2.04 9.67 -4.23
CA PHE A 40 3.05 10.27 -3.37
C PHE A 40 2.92 11.78 -3.19
N TYR A 41 2.33 12.50 -4.13
CA TYR A 41 2.20 13.96 -4.09
C TYR A 41 0.95 14.41 -3.34
N THR A 42 -0.05 13.53 -3.17
CA THR A 42 -1.36 13.93 -2.61
C THR A 42 -1.84 13.10 -1.42
N ASN A 43 -1.28 11.91 -1.17
CA ASN A 43 -1.79 10.95 -0.19
C ASN A 43 -0.77 10.48 0.85
N VAL A 44 0.38 11.17 1.00
CA VAL A 44 1.22 11.00 2.19
C VAL A 44 0.58 11.80 3.32
N SER A 45 -0.37 11.19 4.00
CA SER A 45 -0.96 11.76 5.21
C SER A 45 -0.20 11.25 6.42
N THR A 46 0.33 12.18 7.22
CA THR A 46 0.92 11.90 8.54
C THR A 46 -0.16 11.68 9.61
N THR A 47 -1.34 11.22 9.19
CA THR A 47 -2.48 11.00 10.08
C THR A 47 -2.68 9.51 10.21
N CYS A 48 -2.65 9.03 11.46
CA CYS A 48 -2.91 7.63 11.74
C CYS A 48 -4.31 7.23 11.26
N THR A 49 -4.36 6.22 10.41
CA THR A 49 -5.56 5.73 9.74
C THR A 49 -5.86 4.31 10.21
N SER A 50 -7.12 4.03 10.52
CA SER A 50 -7.52 2.66 10.89
C SER A 50 -7.51 1.74 9.67
N ILE A 51 -6.97 0.54 9.86
CA ILE A 51 -6.96 -0.54 8.86
C ILE A 51 -8.34 -1.24 8.76
N GLY A 52 -9.24 -0.99 9.72
CA GLY A 52 -10.60 -1.55 9.75
C GLY A 52 -10.72 -2.93 10.37
N ASN A 53 -9.68 -3.77 10.28
CA ASN A 53 -9.54 -5.06 10.96
C ASN A 53 -8.17 -5.16 11.63
N THR A 54 -8.00 -6.16 12.49
CA THR A 54 -6.69 -6.58 12.99
C THR A 54 -6.06 -7.57 12.02
N TYR A 55 -4.87 -7.27 11.52
CA TYR A 55 -4.11 -8.17 10.64
C TYR A 55 -2.76 -8.55 11.24
N ALA A 56 -2.29 -9.75 10.89
CA ALA A 56 -1.00 -10.26 11.34
C ALA A 56 0.16 -9.74 10.48
N TYR A 57 -0.06 -9.58 9.18
CA TYR A 57 0.98 -9.19 8.22
C TYR A 57 0.50 -8.00 7.40
N CYS A 58 1.45 -7.17 7.00
CA CYS A 58 1.26 -6.04 6.10
C CYS A 58 2.48 -5.92 5.19
N TYR A 59 2.23 -5.56 3.94
CA TYR A 59 3.20 -5.38 2.88
C TYR A 59 3.00 -4.00 2.24
N LEU A 60 4.10 -3.27 2.05
CA LEU A 60 4.09 -1.96 1.40
C LEU A 60 4.66 -2.08 -0.02
N GLU A 61 3.83 -1.89 -1.03
CA GLU A 61 4.25 -1.82 -2.43
C GLU A 61 4.53 -0.37 -2.81
N VAL A 62 5.74 -0.10 -3.31
CA VAL A 62 6.15 1.17 -3.92
C VAL A 62 7.03 0.87 -5.14
N PRO A 63 7.17 1.79 -6.11
CA PRO A 63 8.11 1.59 -7.21
C PRO A 63 9.56 1.50 -6.71
N GLU A 64 10.39 0.70 -7.39
CA GLU A 64 11.76 0.34 -6.96
C GLU A 64 12.67 1.52 -6.59
N GLY A 65 12.49 2.68 -7.24
CA GLY A 65 13.27 3.90 -6.95
C GLY A 65 12.88 4.64 -5.67
N PHE A 66 11.85 4.18 -4.96
CA PHE A 66 11.20 4.91 -3.86
C PHE A 66 11.15 4.12 -2.55
N THR A 67 11.67 2.89 -2.52
CA THR A 67 11.65 1.98 -1.35
C THR A 67 12.35 2.56 -0.11
N SER A 68 13.38 3.39 -0.30
CA SER A 68 14.10 4.05 0.80
C SER A 68 13.45 5.35 1.29
N ILE A 69 12.51 5.90 0.51
CA ILE A 69 11.94 7.24 0.74
C ILE A 69 10.56 7.14 1.40
N TYR A 70 9.81 6.08 1.08
CA TYR A 70 8.45 5.87 1.57
C TYR A 70 8.34 4.66 2.47
N HIS A 71 7.70 4.90 3.61
CA HIS A 71 7.55 3.93 4.68
C HIS A 71 6.12 3.95 5.18
N ALA A 72 5.64 2.81 5.65
CA ALA A 72 4.42 2.73 6.42
C ALA A 72 4.79 2.53 7.89
N SER A 73 4.28 3.40 8.75
CA SER A 73 4.27 3.19 10.20
C SER A 73 3.01 2.40 10.52
N ILE A 74 3.15 1.17 10.99
CA ILE A 74 2.02 0.30 11.36
C ILE A 74 1.99 0.09 12.88
N SER A 75 0.79 0.00 13.45
CA SER A 75 0.65 -0.09 14.91
C SER A 75 -0.53 -0.94 15.34
N ALA A 76 -0.40 -1.53 16.53
CA ALA A 76 -1.46 -2.22 17.24
C ALA A 76 -2.37 -1.26 18.04
N GLU A 77 -2.06 0.03 18.03
CA GLU A 77 -2.84 1.08 18.68
C GLU A 77 -3.58 1.93 17.65
N ALA A 78 -4.70 2.55 18.03
CA ALA A 78 -5.48 3.38 17.11
C ALA A 78 -4.79 4.69 16.73
N THR A 79 -3.81 5.14 17.51
CA THR A 79 -3.14 6.44 17.37
C THR A 79 -1.70 6.33 16.84
N CYS A 80 -1.33 5.18 16.27
CA CYS A 80 0.00 4.83 15.72
C CYS A 80 1.14 4.78 16.75
N GLY A 81 1.11 5.61 17.81
CA GLY A 81 1.80 5.39 19.09
C GLY A 81 3.29 5.09 18.93
N SER A 82 3.68 3.85 19.30
CA SER A 82 5.01 3.27 19.04
C SER A 82 4.94 2.33 17.83
N PRO A 83 5.07 2.86 16.59
CA PRO A 83 4.84 2.06 15.41
C PRO A 83 6.04 1.16 15.07
N THR A 84 5.74 0.10 14.32
CA THR A 84 6.74 -0.63 13.55
C THR A 84 6.86 0.02 12.17
N ILE A 85 8.09 0.25 11.72
CA ILE A 85 8.35 0.80 10.39
C ILE A 85 8.42 -0.34 9.38
N LEU A 86 7.63 -0.20 8.32
CA LEU A 86 7.57 -1.10 7.17
C LEU A 86 8.09 -0.34 5.94
N ASN A 87 9.27 -0.71 5.45
CA ASN A 87 9.85 -0.05 4.28
C ASN A 87 9.17 -0.52 2.99
N GLY A 88 9.33 0.25 1.92
CA GLY A 88 8.84 -0.14 0.61
C GLY A 88 9.47 -1.44 0.12
N GLY A 89 8.63 -2.40 -0.30
CA GLY A 89 9.04 -3.73 -0.73
C GLY A 89 9.17 -4.74 0.41
N ASP A 90 9.03 -4.31 1.68
CA ASP A 90 9.07 -5.20 2.83
C ASP A 90 7.68 -5.71 3.18
N CYS A 91 7.66 -6.91 3.77
CA CYS A 91 6.54 -7.41 4.55
C CYS A 91 6.93 -7.46 6.03
N THR A 92 6.02 -7.02 6.90
CA THR A 92 6.20 -7.08 8.35
C THR A 92 6.12 -8.52 8.87
N GLY A 93 6.58 -8.73 10.11
CA GLY A 93 6.33 -9.96 10.86
C GLY A 93 4.92 -10.02 11.47
N ALA A 94 4.52 -11.21 11.93
CA ALA A 94 3.24 -11.43 12.58
C ALA A 94 3.01 -10.47 13.77
N GLY A 95 1.91 -9.74 13.75
CA GLY A 95 1.50 -8.81 14.81
C GLY A 95 -0.01 -8.69 14.96
N SER A 96 -0.47 -7.58 15.55
CA SER A 96 -1.89 -7.26 15.70
C SER A 96 -2.15 -5.85 15.19
N TRP A 97 -1.89 -5.63 13.90
CA TRP A 97 -1.90 -4.29 13.30
C TRP A 97 -3.34 -3.82 13.06
N ILE A 98 -3.69 -2.64 13.57
CA ILE A 98 -5.02 -2.04 13.45
C ILE A 98 -5.01 -0.64 12.85
N SER A 99 -3.83 -0.02 12.74
CA SER A 99 -3.66 1.31 12.19
C SER A 99 -2.36 1.45 11.41
N TYR A 100 -2.33 2.43 10.52
CA TYR A 100 -1.15 2.78 9.75
C TYR A 100 -1.05 4.29 9.48
N GLU A 101 0.15 4.74 9.18
CA GLU A 101 0.46 6.09 8.71
C GLU A 101 1.48 5.99 7.58
N MET A 102 1.32 6.79 6.52
CA MET A 102 2.31 6.86 5.44
C MET A 102 3.31 7.97 5.71
N ILE A 103 4.59 7.61 5.71
CA ILE A 103 5.70 8.50 6.02
C ILE A 103 6.54 8.72 4.75
N TYR A 104 6.94 9.97 4.56
CA TYR A 104 7.92 10.39 3.56
C TYR A 104 9.18 10.89 4.27
N SER A 105 10.35 10.40 3.87
CA SER A 105 11.63 10.61 4.57
C SER A 105 12.79 10.95 3.62
N ALA A 106 12.57 11.84 2.66
CA ALA A 106 13.64 12.30 1.75
C ALA A 106 14.77 13.09 2.45
#